data_AF-A0A0P9ZHB7-F1
#
_entry.id   AF-A0A0P9ZHB7-F1
#
_cell.length_a   1.000
_cell.length_b   1.000
_cell.length_c   1.000
_cell.angle_alpha   90.00
_cell.angle_beta   90.00
_cell.angle_gamma   90.00
#
_symmetry.space_group_name_H-M   'P 1'
#
loop_
_entity.id
_entity.type
_entity.pdbx_description
1 polymer ?
#
loop_
_entity_poly.entity_id
_entity_poly.type
_entity_poly.pdbx_seq_one_letter_code
_entity_poly.pdbx_strand_id
1 'polypeptide(L)'
;MAGSIWGDLPPFTVKMPEARAVIKAPKVQISQVLREVGENALALNSLAMEKRKMKPMFKDFNPEQITPKDLSRAGMVLFKAGFIDNHTAELMSRAGDEFDNKGNVLNPDREINALEFFAGRIVDMKEKSAWGDPYAKLLLPDYIRTIHIIQNLAAFAQSGDSYDMRKFEALEKEGSKQSKHYIKG
;
A
#
# COMPACT_ATOMS: atom_id res chain seq x y z
N MET A 1 -35.68 -52.00 24.69
CA MET A 1 -36.20 -50.95 23.78
C MET A 1 -35.32 -49.71 23.91
N ALA A 2 -34.41 -49.51 22.97
CA ALA A 2 -33.72 -48.24 22.76
C ALA A 2 -33.35 -48.19 21.27
N GLY A 3 -34.10 -47.41 20.49
CA GLY A 3 -33.88 -47.24 19.06
C GLY A 3 -32.89 -46.10 18.82
N SER A 4 -31.79 -46.39 18.12
CA SER A 4 -30.86 -45.38 17.64
C SER A 4 -31.52 -44.60 16.49
N ILE A 5 -31.71 -43.31 16.70
CA ILE A 5 -32.43 -42.36 15.81
C ILE A 5 -31.53 -41.73 14.74
N TRP A 6 -30.37 -42.33 14.47
CA TRP A 6 -29.37 -41.77 13.57
C TRP A 6 -29.15 -42.77 12.43
N GLY A 7 -29.92 -42.59 11.37
CA GLY A 7 -29.69 -43.27 10.10
C GLY A 7 -28.38 -42.79 9.47
N ASP A 8 -27.68 -43.70 8.80
CA ASP A 8 -26.47 -43.44 8.02
C ASP A 8 -26.67 -42.24 7.08
N LEU A 9 -26.01 -41.13 7.40
CA LEU A 9 -25.94 -39.98 6.50
C LEU A 9 -24.95 -40.31 5.38
N PRO A 10 -25.33 -40.17 4.10
CA PRO A 10 -24.40 -40.40 3.00
C PRO A 10 -23.24 -39.38 3.06
N PRO A 11 -22.03 -39.76 2.60
CA PRO A 11 -20.88 -38.87 2.60
C PRO A 11 -21.18 -37.66 1.70
N PHE A 12 -21.29 -36.48 2.30
CA PHE A 12 -21.39 -35.23 1.55
C PHE A 12 -19.99 -34.85 1.07
N THR A 13 -19.84 -34.69 -0.25
CA THR A 13 -18.58 -34.22 -0.83
C THR A 13 -18.66 -32.69 -0.93
N VAL A 14 -17.92 -31.98 -0.08
CA VAL A 14 -17.78 -30.53 -0.23
C VAL A 14 -16.91 -30.30 -1.46
N LYS A 15 -17.53 -29.99 -2.61
CA LYS A 15 -16.80 -29.46 -3.76
C LYS A 15 -16.21 -28.13 -3.34
N MET A 16 -14.90 -28.11 -3.12
CA MET A 16 -14.15 -26.90 -2.86
C MET A 16 -14.47 -25.92 -4.00
N PRO A 17 -14.98 -24.70 -3.70
CA PRO A 17 -15.16 -23.71 -4.75
C PRO A 17 -13.79 -23.50 -5.40
N GLU A 18 -13.74 -23.52 -6.73
CA GLU A 18 -12.53 -23.22 -7.48
C GLU A 18 -11.94 -21.93 -6.92
N ALA A 19 -10.62 -21.94 -6.65
CA ALA A 19 -9.92 -20.76 -6.17
C ALA A 19 -10.35 -19.58 -7.03
N ARG A 20 -10.99 -18.57 -6.42
CA ARG A 20 -11.44 -17.38 -7.15
C ARG A 20 -10.26 -16.91 -7.97
N ALA A 21 -10.40 -16.96 -9.30
CA ALA A 21 -9.40 -16.39 -10.19
C ALA A 21 -9.20 -14.96 -9.72
N VAL A 22 -8.02 -14.65 -9.20
CA VAL A 22 -7.64 -13.28 -8.87
C VAL A 22 -7.52 -12.59 -10.22
N ILE A 23 -8.61 -11.99 -10.68
CA ILE A 23 -8.61 -11.17 -11.89
C ILE A 23 -7.74 -9.97 -11.53
N LYS A 24 -6.46 -10.05 -11.86
CA LYS A 24 -5.55 -8.91 -11.70
C LYS A 24 -6.08 -7.79 -12.57
N ALA A 25 -6.42 -6.66 -11.95
CA ALA A 25 -6.85 -5.48 -12.69
C ALA A 25 -5.83 -5.18 -13.81
N PRO A 26 -6.28 -4.88 -15.04
CA PRO A 26 -5.39 -4.53 -16.14
C PRO A 26 -4.45 -3.37 -15.74
N LYS A 27 -3.19 -3.40 -16.19
CA LYS A 27 -2.20 -2.35 -15.90
C LYS A 27 -2.69 -0.93 -16.21
N VAL A 28 -3.52 -0.78 -17.25
CA VAL A 28 -4.15 0.50 -17.61
C VAL A 28 -5.02 1.03 -16.47
N GLN A 29 -5.84 0.17 -15.86
CA GLN A 29 -6.69 0.55 -14.73
C GLN A 29 -5.87 0.89 -13.47
N ILE A 30 -4.81 0.12 -13.20
CA ILE A 30 -3.88 0.41 -12.10
C ILE A 30 -3.26 1.81 -12.25
N SER A 31 -2.75 2.12 -13.45
CA SER A 31 -2.15 3.43 -13.72
C SER A 31 -3.14 4.59 -13.59
N GLN A 32 -4.40 4.37 -14.00
CA GLN A 32 -5.47 5.35 -13.84
C GLN A 32 -5.79 5.58 -12.36
N VAL A 33 -5.92 4.51 -11.58
CA VAL A 33 -6.17 4.61 -10.13
C VAL A 33 -5.05 5.36 -9.42
N LEU A 34 -3.78 5.09 -9.74
CA LEU A 34 -2.66 5.83 -9.15
C LEU A 34 -2.72 7.33 -9.46
N ARG A 35 -3.17 7.71 -10.66
CA ARG A 35 -3.40 9.13 -11.02
C ARG A 35 -4.57 9.74 -10.24
N GLU A 36 -5.66 9.00 -10.09
CA GLU A 36 -6.85 9.44 -9.33
C GLU A 36 -6.58 9.59 -7.84
N VAL A 37 -5.77 8.69 -7.26
CA VAL A 37 -5.33 8.76 -5.85
C VAL A 37 -4.50 10.02 -5.60
N GLY A 38 -3.71 10.44 -6.60
CA GLY A 38 -2.92 11.65 -6.53
C GLY A 38 -1.91 11.63 -5.39
N GLU A 39 -1.66 12.80 -4.81
CA GLU A 39 -0.65 13.02 -3.78
C GLU A 39 -1.29 13.62 -2.53
N ASN A 40 -0.78 13.24 -1.36
CA ASN A 40 -1.13 13.86 -0.09
C ASN A 40 0.08 13.91 0.84
N ALA A 41 0.78 15.05 0.85
CA ALA A 41 1.98 15.24 1.66
C ALA A 41 1.72 15.17 3.18
N LEU A 42 0.47 15.38 3.62
CA LEU A 42 0.09 15.32 5.03
C LEU A 42 -0.11 13.90 5.55
N ALA A 43 -0.12 12.90 4.67
CA ALA A 43 -0.32 11.51 5.07
C ALA A 43 0.83 10.95 5.94
N LEU A 44 2.03 11.57 5.87
CA LEU A 44 3.18 11.19 6.68
C LEU A 44 4.03 12.41 7.06
N ASN A 45 4.21 12.64 8.37
CA ASN A 45 4.95 13.80 8.88
C ASN A 45 6.48 13.61 8.77
N SER A 46 7.00 13.84 7.56
CA SER A 46 8.42 13.67 7.23
C SER A 46 9.33 14.61 8.03
N LEU A 47 8.86 15.82 8.36
CA LEU A 47 9.62 16.77 9.19
C LEU A 47 9.86 16.22 10.61
N ALA A 48 8.84 15.62 11.21
CA ALA A 48 8.99 14.99 12.52
C ALA A 48 9.85 13.72 12.46
N MET A 49 9.82 12.97 11.35
CA MET A 49 10.72 11.84 11.11
C MET A 49 12.18 12.28 11.00
N GLU A 50 12.44 13.39 10.30
CA GLU A 50 13.79 13.96 10.15
C GLU A 50 14.34 14.45 11.49
N LYS A 51 13.53 15.15 12.29
CA LYS A 51 13.90 15.55 13.66
C LYS A 51 14.30 14.35 14.54
N ARG A 52 13.72 13.17 14.26
CA ARG A 52 14.04 11.90 14.93
C ARG A 52 15.16 11.11 14.24
N LYS A 53 15.81 11.68 13.21
CA LYS A 53 16.91 11.08 12.46
C LYS A 53 16.57 9.69 11.92
N MET A 54 15.34 9.50 11.43
CA MET A 54 14.83 8.19 11.02
C MET A 54 15.26 7.76 9.61
N LYS A 55 15.85 8.65 8.81
CA LYS A 55 16.26 8.36 7.42
C LYS A 55 17.06 7.05 7.26
N PRO A 56 18.03 6.71 8.13
CA PRO A 56 18.79 5.45 8.01
C PRO A 56 17.93 4.17 8.12
N MET A 57 16.76 4.24 8.77
CA MET A 57 15.86 3.08 8.93
C MET A 57 15.17 2.69 7.62
N PHE A 58 15.06 3.65 6.69
CA PHE A 58 14.38 3.52 5.41
C PHE A 58 15.37 3.64 4.24
N LYS A 59 16.66 3.42 4.49
CA LYS A 59 17.66 3.35 3.44
C LYS A 59 17.23 2.32 2.38
N ASP A 60 17.39 2.66 1.12
CA ASP A 60 17.08 1.81 -0.03
C ASP A 60 15.59 1.43 -0.16
N PHE A 61 14.68 2.12 0.57
CA PHE A 61 13.25 1.91 0.43
C PHE A 61 12.78 2.35 -0.97
N ASN A 62 12.43 1.36 -1.80
CA ASN A 62 11.88 1.55 -3.14
C ASN A 62 10.54 0.82 -3.27
N PRO A 63 9.38 1.50 -3.23
CA PRO A 63 8.09 0.83 -3.25
C PRO A 63 7.75 0.15 -4.58
N GLU A 64 8.48 0.42 -5.66
CA GLU A 64 8.32 -0.26 -6.95
C GLU A 64 9.02 -1.62 -7.00
N GLN A 65 10.02 -1.81 -6.13
CA GLN A 65 10.84 -3.02 -6.00
C GLN A 65 11.12 -3.26 -4.52
N ILE A 66 10.14 -3.81 -3.80
CA ILE A 66 10.23 -4.08 -2.37
C ILE A 66 9.77 -5.49 -2.05
N THR A 67 10.43 -6.14 -1.09
CA THR A 67 9.95 -7.42 -0.54
C THR A 67 8.78 -7.17 0.43
N PRO A 68 7.79 -8.08 0.51
CA PRO A 68 6.75 -8.03 1.55
C PRO A 68 7.32 -7.86 2.97
N LYS A 69 8.45 -8.53 3.24
CA LYS A 69 9.17 -8.42 4.52
C LYS A 69 9.67 -7.01 4.80
N ASP A 70 10.29 -6.34 3.84
CA ASP A 70 10.79 -4.98 4.02
C ASP A 70 9.67 -3.95 4.11
N LEU A 71 8.58 -4.15 3.36
CA LEU A 71 7.40 -3.31 3.46
C LEU A 71 6.73 -3.44 4.83
N SER A 72 6.61 -4.68 5.34
CA SER A 72 6.13 -4.98 6.69
C SER A 72 7.02 -4.34 7.76
N ARG A 73 8.36 -4.46 7.63
CA ARG A 73 9.33 -3.80 8.51
C ARG A 73 9.14 -2.28 8.52
N ALA A 74 9.00 -1.66 7.35
CA ALA A 74 8.78 -0.21 7.24
C ALA A 74 7.49 0.23 7.95
N GLY A 75 6.38 -0.48 7.73
CA GLY A 75 5.11 -0.22 8.41
C GLY A 75 5.23 -0.34 9.93
N MET A 76 5.91 -1.38 10.42
CA MET A 76 6.12 -1.58 11.85
C MET A 76 6.98 -0.49 12.49
N VAL A 77 8.03 -0.01 11.80
CA VAL A 77 8.86 1.11 12.28
C VAL A 77 8.02 2.38 12.40
N LEU A 78 7.21 2.70 11.39
CA LEU A 78 6.33 3.86 11.39
C LEU A 78 5.28 3.78 12.50
N PHE A 79 4.68 2.60 12.71
CA PHE A 79 3.70 2.36 13.77
C PHE A 79 4.31 2.54 15.16
N LYS A 80 5.45 1.89 15.44
CA LYS A 80 6.14 2.01 16.74
C LYS A 80 6.57 3.43 17.06
N ALA A 81 6.87 4.22 16.03
CA ALA A 81 7.20 5.63 16.17
C ALA A 81 5.96 6.55 16.21
N GLY A 82 4.74 6.02 16.06
CA GLY A 82 3.49 6.77 16.14
C GLY A 82 3.17 7.64 14.92
N PHE A 83 3.71 7.30 13.75
CA PHE A 83 3.43 8.02 12.49
C PHE A 83 2.24 7.48 11.71
N ILE A 84 1.90 6.21 11.94
CA ILE A 84 0.76 5.54 11.33
C ILE A 84 0.02 4.73 12.40
N ASP A 85 -1.25 4.42 12.15
CA ASP A 85 -2.03 3.54 13.02
C ASP A 85 -1.70 2.05 12.78
N ASN A 86 -2.20 1.20 13.68
CA ASN A 86 -2.00 -0.25 13.58
C ASN A 86 -2.62 -0.81 12.29
N HIS A 87 -3.77 -0.27 11.85
CA HIS A 87 -4.46 -0.78 10.68
C HIS A 87 -3.65 -0.58 9.40
N THR A 88 -3.07 0.59 9.21
CA THR A 88 -2.17 0.90 8.09
C THR A 88 -0.94 -0.01 8.12
N ALA A 89 -0.36 -0.25 9.30
CA ALA A 89 0.78 -1.16 9.45
C ALA A 89 0.39 -2.61 9.07
N GLU A 90 -0.80 -3.06 9.46
CA GLU A 90 -1.35 -4.35 9.05
C GLU A 90 -1.54 -4.44 7.53
N LEU A 91 -2.08 -3.39 6.89
CA LEU A 91 -2.23 -3.35 5.43
C LEU A 91 -0.87 -3.48 4.73
N MET A 92 0.15 -2.75 5.19
CA MET A 92 1.52 -2.86 4.68
C MET A 92 2.11 -4.26 4.92
N SER A 93 1.81 -4.89 6.05
CA SER A 93 2.35 -6.22 6.38
C SER A 93 1.81 -7.35 5.52
N ARG A 94 0.60 -7.19 4.96
CA ARG A 94 -0.08 -8.20 4.12
C ARG A 94 0.13 -7.97 2.62
N ALA A 95 0.86 -6.92 2.25
CA ALA A 95 1.05 -6.57 0.86
C ALA A 95 2.04 -7.51 0.17
N GLY A 96 1.61 -8.09 -0.95
CA GLY A 96 2.41 -9.06 -1.70
C GLY A 96 2.41 -10.48 -1.14
N ASP A 97 1.79 -10.71 0.02
CA ASP A 97 1.66 -12.07 0.55
C ASP A 97 0.70 -12.90 -0.31
N GLU A 98 1.26 -13.86 -1.04
CA GLU A 98 0.52 -15.01 -1.54
C GLU A 98 0.51 -16.05 -0.42
N PHE A 99 -0.65 -16.40 0.13
CA PHE A 99 -0.73 -17.39 1.19
C PHE A 99 -1.01 -18.78 0.61
N ASP A 100 -0.33 -19.80 1.13
CA ASP A 100 -0.71 -21.19 0.90
C ASP A 100 -2.04 -21.51 1.62
N ASN A 101 -2.60 -22.70 1.37
CA ASN A 101 -3.85 -23.15 2.00
C ASN A 101 -3.77 -23.29 3.53
N LYS A 102 -2.59 -23.10 4.12
CA LYS A 102 -2.32 -23.17 5.56
C LYS A 102 -2.04 -21.77 6.15
N GLY A 103 -2.10 -20.71 5.34
CA GLY A 103 -1.86 -19.34 5.77
C GLY A 103 -0.37 -18.94 5.83
N ASN A 104 0.54 -19.72 5.23
CA ASN A 104 1.95 -19.35 5.14
C ASN A 104 2.22 -18.52 3.88
N VAL A 105 3.09 -17.53 3.97
CA VAL A 105 3.53 -16.75 2.80
C VAL A 105 4.35 -17.66 1.86
N LEU A 106 3.88 -17.83 0.63
CA LEU A 106 4.49 -18.67 -0.41
C LEU A 106 5.80 -18.09 -0.93
N ASN A 107 5.89 -16.76 -1.07
CA ASN A 107 7.00 -16.09 -1.75
C ASN A 107 7.44 -14.81 -1.00
N PRO A 108 7.92 -14.91 0.25
CA PRO A 108 8.22 -13.73 1.08
C PRO A 108 9.38 -12.88 0.58
N ASP A 109 10.27 -13.45 -0.24
CA ASP A 109 11.45 -12.76 -0.78
C ASP A 109 11.22 -12.22 -2.21
N ARG A 110 10.03 -12.45 -2.79
CA ARG A 110 9.72 -11.94 -4.13
C ARG A 110 9.43 -10.45 -4.06
N GLU A 111 10.19 -9.67 -4.81
CA GLU A 111 9.92 -8.24 -4.95
C GLU A 111 8.58 -7.98 -5.64
N ILE A 112 7.86 -6.99 -5.13
CA ILE A 112 6.61 -6.50 -5.65
C ILE A 112 6.67 -4.99 -5.88
N ASN A 113 5.80 -4.50 -6.76
CA ASN A 113 5.44 -3.09 -6.78
C ASN A 113 4.28 -2.87 -5.80
N ALA A 114 4.59 -2.30 -4.64
CA ALA A 114 3.62 -2.05 -3.57
C ALA A 114 2.54 -1.03 -3.99
N LEU A 115 2.90 -0.03 -4.79
CA LEU A 115 1.95 0.95 -5.31
C LEU A 115 0.93 0.30 -6.24
N GLU A 116 1.40 -0.54 -7.17
CA GLU A 116 0.51 -1.31 -8.05
C GLU A 116 -0.35 -2.30 -7.27
N PHE A 117 0.19 -2.96 -6.24
CA PHE A 117 -0.57 -3.86 -5.38
C PHE A 117 -1.75 -3.14 -4.72
N PHE A 118 -1.50 -1.99 -4.06
CA PHE A 118 -2.54 -1.25 -3.38
C PHE A 118 -3.53 -0.58 -4.35
N ALA A 119 -3.07 -0.12 -5.52
CA ALA A 119 -3.96 0.34 -6.57
C ALA A 119 -4.88 -0.78 -7.08
N GLY A 120 -4.38 -2.01 -7.22
CA GLY A 120 -5.20 -3.18 -7.52
C GLY A 120 -6.26 -3.44 -6.44
N ARG A 121 -5.90 -3.33 -5.16
CA ARG A 121 -6.89 -3.43 -4.06
C ARG A 121 -7.96 -2.35 -4.13
N ILE A 122 -7.60 -1.13 -4.51
CA ILE A 122 -8.56 -0.03 -4.72
C ILE A 122 -9.52 -0.36 -5.86
N VAL A 123 -9.05 -0.96 -6.97
CA VAL A 123 -9.94 -1.42 -8.04
C VAL A 123 -10.95 -2.44 -7.51
N ASP A 124 -10.49 -3.47 -6.80
CA ASP A 124 -11.35 -4.50 -6.20
C ASP A 124 -12.39 -3.89 -5.24
N MET A 125 -11.97 -2.92 -4.41
CA MET A 125 -12.86 -2.27 -3.46
C MET A 125 -13.88 -1.37 -4.16
N LYS A 126 -13.48 -0.64 -5.21
CA LYS A 126 -14.40 0.18 -6.02
C LYS A 126 -15.45 -0.70 -6.70
N GLU A 127 -15.06 -1.84 -7.26
CA GLU A 127 -15.97 -2.79 -7.86
C GLU A 127 -16.94 -3.34 -6.80
N LYS A 128 -16.45 -3.91 -5.70
CA LYS A 128 -17.33 -4.45 -4.63
C LYS A 128 -18.28 -3.40 -4.05
N SER A 129 -17.79 -2.17 -3.85
CA SER A 129 -18.60 -1.05 -3.39
C SER A 129 -19.73 -0.70 -4.37
N ALA A 130 -19.45 -0.74 -5.69
CA ALA A 130 -20.46 -0.54 -6.72
C ALA A 130 -21.53 -1.66 -6.72
N TRP A 131 -21.16 -2.87 -6.31
CA TRP A 131 -22.07 -4.00 -6.11
C TRP A 131 -22.79 -3.98 -4.74
N GLY A 132 -22.60 -2.92 -3.94
CA GLY A 132 -23.31 -2.70 -2.69
C GLY A 132 -22.63 -3.27 -1.44
N ASP A 133 -21.36 -3.65 -1.50
CA ASP A 133 -20.60 -4.10 -0.32
C ASP A 133 -20.25 -2.90 0.59
N PRO A 134 -20.86 -2.78 1.79
CA PRO A 134 -20.60 -1.66 2.70
C PRO A 134 -19.19 -1.71 3.30
N TYR A 135 -18.60 -2.89 3.42
CA TYR A 135 -17.24 -3.06 3.96
C TYR A 135 -16.20 -2.55 2.96
N ALA A 136 -16.39 -2.82 1.67
CA ALA A 136 -15.52 -2.30 0.62
C ALA A 136 -15.52 -0.76 0.57
N LYS A 137 -16.70 -0.15 0.77
CA LYS A 137 -16.83 1.32 0.86
C LYS A 137 -16.09 1.90 2.06
N LEU A 138 -16.14 1.20 3.20
CA LEU A 138 -15.49 1.64 4.43
C LEU A 138 -13.97 1.58 4.36
N LEU A 139 -13.40 0.53 3.72
CA LEU A 139 -11.96 0.32 3.63
C LEU A 139 -11.26 1.14 2.54
N LEU A 140 -11.99 1.63 1.55
CA LEU A 140 -11.41 2.36 0.41
C LEU A 140 -10.48 3.52 0.85
N PRO A 141 -10.83 4.35 1.84
CA PRO A 141 -9.97 5.43 2.32
C PRO A 141 -8.66 4.92 2.93
N ASP A 142 -8.65 3.75 3.59
CA ASP A 142 -7.46 3.20 4.23
C ASP A 142 -6.43 2.73 3.21
N TYR A 143 -6.88 2.11 2.11
CA TYR A 143 -6.01 1.76 0.99
C TYR A 143 -5.43 3.00 0.29
N ILE A 144 -6.24 4.05 0.09
CA ILE A 144 -5.78 5.33 -0.47
C ILE A 144 -4.71 5.96 0.44
N ARG A 145 -5.00 6.04 1.75
CA ARG A 145 -4.08 6.58 2.75
C ARG A 145 -2.76 5.81 2.77
N THR A 146 -2.83 4.48 2.65
CA THR A 146 -1.63 3.62 2.61
C THR A 146 -0.75 3.95 1.41
N ILE A 147 -1.31 4.19 0.22
CA ILE A 147 -0.55 4.65 -0.95
C ILE A 147 0.16 5.98 -0.65
N HIS A 148 -0.55 6.97 -0.10
CA HIS A 148 0.06 8.26 0.23
C HIS A 148 1.20 8.14 1.24
N ILE A 149 1.06 7.27 2.24
CA ILE A 149 2.12 7.00 3.23
C ILE A 149 3.35 6.39 2.55
N ILE A 150 3.16 5.40 1.67
CA ILE A 150 4.26 4.74 0.95
C ILE A 150 4.97 5.72 0.03
N GLN A 151 4.23 6.56 -0.70
CA GLN A 151 4.80 7.60 -1.57
C GLN A 151 5.63 8.61 -0.76
N ASN A 152 5.09 9.10 0.35
CA ASN A 152 5.79 10.05 1.21
C ASN A 152 7.03 9.43 1.87
N LEU A 153 6.95 8.15 2.27
CA LEU A 153 8.09 7.43 2.82
C LEU A 153 9.21 7.26 1.79
N ALA A 154 8.88 6.95 0.53
CA ALA A 154 9.84 6.87 -0.56
C ALA A 154 10.53 8.23 -0.81
N ALA A 155 9.76 9.33 -0.78
CA ALA A 155 10.33 10.67 -0.86
C ALA A 155 11.28 10.96 0.32
N PHE A 156 10.86 10.64 1.55
CA PHE A 156 11.70 10.82 2.73
C PHE A 156 12.99 9.99 2.66
N ALA A 157 12.92 8.72 2.23
CA ALA A 157 14.08 7.85 2.10
C ALA A 157 15.12 8.39 1.10
N GLN A 158 14.66 8.92 -0.03
CA GLN A 158 15.52 9.41 -1.12
C GLN A 158 16.17 10.78 -0.81
N SER A 159 15.43 11.75 -0.27
CA SER A 159 15.97 13.12 -0.05
C SER A 159 16.17 13.47 1.41
N GLY A 160 15.40 12.89 2.34
CA GLY A 160 15.29 13.36 3.73
C GLY A 160 14.20 14.41 3.92
N ASP A 161 13.59 14.87 2.83
CA ASP A 161 12.62 15.96 2.81
C ASP A 161 11.20 15.45 2.52
N SER A 162 10.20 16.23 2.92
CA SER A 162 8.82 15.98 2.52
C SER A 162 8.60 16.31 1.04
N TYR A 163 7.52 15.79 0.47
CA TYR A 163 7.13 16.10 -0.90
C TYR A 163 6.89 17.61 -1.11
N ASP A 164 6.29 18.29 -0.13
CA ASP A 164 6.11 19.75 -0.18
C ASP A 164 7.44 20.49 -0.25
N MET A 165 8.43 20.09 0.55
CA MET A 165 9.77 20.67 0.49
C MET A 165 10.42 20.47 -0.88
N ARG A 166 10.23 19.30 -1.51
CA ARG A 166 10.69 19.07 -2.89
C ARG A 166 9.96 19.95 -3.91
N LYS A 167 8.64 20.14 -3.77
CA LYS A 167 7.87 21.05 -4.63
C LYS A 167 8.34 22.49 -4.45
N PHE A 168 8.55 22.95 -3.21
CA PHE A 168 9.11 24.26 -2.93
C PHE A 168 10.52 24.42 -3.52
N GLU A 169 11.42 23.46 -3.33
CA GLU A 169 12.76 23.49 -3.95
C GLU A 169 12.74 23.47 -5.48
N ALA A 170 11.83 22.69 -6.09
CA ALA A 170 11.67 22.63 -7.53
C ALA A 170 11.18 23.98 -8.08
N LEU A 171 10.19 24.59 -7.43
CA LEU A 171 9.68 25.92 -7.76
C LEU A 171 10.75 27.01 -7.57
N GLU A 172 11.55 26.94 -6.50
CA GLU A 172 12.68 27.86 -6.28
C GLU A 172 13.76 27.71 -7.36
N LYS A 173 14.07 26.47 -7.77
CA LYS A 173 15.03 26.19 -8.86
C LYS A 173 14.52 26.68 -10.21
N GLU A 174 13.23 26.55 -10.49
CA GLU A 174 12.59 27.05 -11.72
C GLU A 174 12.54 28.58 -11.75
N GLY A 175 12.14 29.23 -10.66
CA GLY A 175 12.15 30.69 -10.53
C GLY A 175 13.56 31.29 -10.63
N SER A 176 14.56 30.63 -10.06
CA SER A 176 15.97 31.03 -10.15
C SER A 176 16.53 30.89 -11.58
N LYS A 177 16.06 29.92 -12.36
CA LYS A 177 16.44 29.75 -13.77
C LYS A 177 15.83 30.84 -14.65
N GLN A 178 14.57 31.23 -14.40
CA GLN A 178 13.93 32.33 -15.12
C GLN A 178 14.61 33.67 -14.83
N SER A 179 14.90 33.98 -13.57
CA SER A 179 15.63 35.20 -13.18
C SER A 179 17.00 35.33 -13.87
N LYS A 180 17.78 34.25 -13.95
CA LYS A 180 19.08 34.26 -14.63
C LYS A 180 19.00 34.45 -16.15
N HIS A 181 17.84 34.19 -16.76
CA HIS A 181 17.62 34.43 -18.19
C HIS A 181 17.38 35.93 -18.48
N TYR A 182 16.82 36.68 -17.52
CA TYR A 182 16.55 38.11 -17.66
C TYR A 182 17.75 39.03 -17.33
N ILE A 183 18.83 38.51 -16.74
CA ILE A 183 20.01 39.31 -16.34
C ILE A 183 21.13 39.25 -17.41
N LYS A 184 20.89 38.62 -18.56
CA LYS A 184 21.84 38.51 -19.69
C LYS A 184 21.45 39.31 -20.94
N GLY A 185 20.59 40.31 -20.80
CA GLY A 185 20.23 41.27 -21.86
C GLY A 185 21.07 42.53 -21.79
#